data_AF-A0A239EAP6-F1
#
_entry.id   AF-A0A239EAP6-F1
#
_cell.length_a   1.000
_cell.length_b   1.000
_cell.length_c   1.000
_cell.angle_alpha   90.00
_cell.angle_beta   90.00
_cell.angle_gamma   90.00
#
_symmetry.space_group_name_H-M   'P 1'
#
loop_
_entity.id
_entity.type
_entity.pdbx_description
1 polymer ?
#
loop_
_entity_poly.entity_id
_entity_poly.type
_entity_poly.pdbx_seq_one_letter_code
_entity_poly.pdbx_strand_id
1 'polypeptide(L)'
;MSRRAPTRKLLSLLVTLAVVGCGGGGGSDSTSAATDSTKNNTGTNTGGTNTGGTNTGGTNTGGTNTGGTNTGGTNTGGTNTGGTATAGPAAVAAGTSLVMSCADGTEYQCSGSSVIRVDNGIGLSSSGVQAYGKSTTDTAATIADPANPTGFDVATGGVSEVRVAKSTAGVMSNPRLILSKLGGTYDGRTEAPTTVETFNDGTGRVTLGSDGRIAISALPAASDTSFYNYNSATKTGTQTNYANNIYFATATGQPSRVQYSPGEWRVNPTTSSIPDSLVASRMHEDGDIHAPTPPSAGTKGFRSLSNYAFNYGNLAQWITQDTVQIAEWGATGAEHNQIRRGVNAFGSTTPVAAIPTTGTASYSGRAYGWYTDAKDKEPTSFYGDVTVTVNFATREVTVAFLAPKTFNDAGTALPAVAFTNKVLMGAAGSNVTNYLNGTATIGSGASALNGGLSGRFFGPAADEVGGAFSMNNANAAVVGGFISRKQ
;
A
#
# COMPACT_ATOMS: atom_id res chain seq x y z
N MET A 1 20.39 49.59 0.91
CA MET A 1 20.65 48.43 1.79
C MET A 1 19.51 47.43 1.62
N SER A 2 19.72 46.42 0.79
CA SER A 2 18.74 45.36 0.47
C SER A 2 19.17 44.09 1.20
N ARG A 3 18.33 43.57 2.12
CA ARG A 3 18.58 42.30 2.79
C ARG A 3 17.75 41.21 2.11
N ARG A 4 18.46 40.34 1.39
CA ARG A 4 17.95 39.11 0.80
C ARG A 4 17.53 38.11 1.88
N ALA A 5 16.38 37.46 1.69
CA ALA A 5 15.94 36.31 2.46
C ALA A 5 16.78 35.06 2.12
N PRO A 6 17.04 34.14 3.06
CA PRO A 6 17.76 32.91 2.78
C PRO A 6 16.80 31.85 2.25
N THR A 7 16.99 31.42 1.01
CA THR A 7 16.42 30.20 0.45
C THR A 7 17.11 28.99 1.10
N ARG A 8 16.42 28.34 2.05
CA ARG A 8 16.86 27.03 2.59
C ARG A 8 16.46 25.94 1.59
N LYS A 9 17.45 25.37 0.90
CA LYS A 9 17.31 24.15 0.12
C LYS A 9 16.95 23.00 1.06
N LEU A 10 15.78 22.39 0.87
CA LEU A 10 15.50 21.05 1.39
C LEU A 10 16.51 20.10 0.74
N LEU A 11 17.31 19.42 1.56
CA LEU A 11 18.23 18.38 1.10
C LEU A 11 17.38 17.16 0.76
N SER A 12 17.06 17.02 -0.53
CA SER A 12 16.37 15.89 -1.14
C SER A 12 17.32 14.68 -1.12
N LEU A 13 17.08 13.71 -0.25
CA LEU A 13 17.80 12.43 -0.25
C LEU A 13 17.01 11.45 -1.12
N LEU A 14 17.26 11.48 -2.43
CA LEU A 14 16.89 10.37 -3.30
C LEU A 14 17.73 9.15 -2.95
N VAL A 15 17.07 8.06 -2.57
CA VAL A 15 17.61 6.71 -2.74
C VAL A 15 17.44 6.37 -4.23
N THR A 16 18.37 6.84 -5.04
CA THR A 16 18.61 6.24 -6.36
C THR A 16 19.50 5.03 -6.09
N LEU A 17 18.89 3.86 -5.86
CA LEU A 17 19.65 2.62 -5.78
C LEU A 17 20.11 2.27 -7.20
N ALA A 18 21.26 2.80 -7.61
CA ALA A 18 21.97 2.33 -8.79
C ALA A 18 22.47 0.91 -8.49
N VAL A 19 21.77 -0.10 -9.00
CA VAL A 19 22.22 -1.49 -8.98
C VAL A 19 23.46 -1.57 -9.88
N VAL A 20 24.65 -1.53 -9.28
CA VAL A 20 25.89 -1.92 -9.95
C VAL A 20 25.88 -3.44 -10.03
N GLY A 21 25.45 -3.96 -11.17
CA GLY A 21 25.65 -5.36 -11.51
C GLY A 21 27.15 -5.65 -11.59
N CYS A 22 27.68 -6.37 -10.61
CA CYS A 22 29.01 -6.95 -10.70
C CYS A 22 28.90 -8.22 -11.56
N GLY A 23 29.15 -8.09 -12.86
CA GLY A 23 29.24 -9.20 -13.79
C GLY A 23 30.50 -10.03 -13.51
N GLY A 24 30.31 -11.25 -13.04
CA GLY A 24 31.33 -12.30 -13.03
C GLY A 24 31.29 -13.07 -14.34
N GLY A 25 32.36 -12.97 -15.12
CA GLY A 25 32.53 -13.67 -16.39
C GLY A 25 32.81 -15.17 -16.23
N GLY A 26 32.38 -15.92 -17.23
CA GLY A 26 32.74 -17.33 -17.42
C GLY A 26 32.39 -17.73 -18.85
N GLY A 27 33.39 -17.71 -19.74
CA GLY A 27 33.25 -18.12 -21.12
C GLY A 27 33.31 -19.64 -21.29
N SER A 28 32.65 -20.15 -22.33
CA SER A 28 33.01 -21.36 -23.06
C SER A 28 32.33 -21.34 -24.43
N ASP A 29 33.14 -21.38 -25.48
CA ASP A 29 32.75 -21.56 -26.87
C ASP A 29 32.01 -22.88 -27.11
N SER A 30 31.01 -22.89 -28.00
CA SER A 30 31.00 -23.77 -29.19
C SER A 30 29.73 -23.63 -30.06
N THR A 31 29.97 -23.15 -31.28
CA THR A 31 29.35 -23.53 -32.57
C THR A 31 27.84 -23.43 -32.78
N SER A 32 27.47 -22.42 -33.57
CA SER A 32 26.28 -22.38 -34.40
C SER A 32 26.36 -23.39 -35.56
N ALA A 33 25.30 -24.16 -35.79
CA ALA A 33 24.95 -24.65 -37.12
C ALA A 33 23.42 -24.82 -37.22
N ALA A 34 22.89 -24.27 -38.30
CA ALA A 34 21.48 -24.09 -38.58
C ALA A 34 20.80 -25.34 -39.16
N THR A 35 19.47 -25.39 -38.98
CA THR A 35 18.41 -25.88 -39.89
C THR A 35 18.61 -27.20 -40.63
N ASP A 36 17.68 -28.16 -40.44
CA ASP A 36 16.58 -28.38 -41.41
C ASP A 36 15.55 -29.48 -40.98
N SER A 37 14.29 -29.18 -41.31
CA SER A 37 13.16 -30.00 -41.79
C SER A 37 12.56 -31.24 -41.07
N THR A 38 11.25 -31.09 -40.84
CA THR A 38 10.11 -32.00 -41.16
C THR A 38 9.59 -33.01 -40.12
N LYS A 39 8.36 -32.75 -39.65
CA LYS A 39 7.10 -33.53 -39.88
C LYS A 39 6.12 -33.23 -38.73
N ASN A 40 5.12 -32.40 -38.98
CA ASN A 40 3.75 -32.81 -39.33
C ASN A 40 3.02 -33.56 -38.20
N ASN A 41 2.09 -32.88 -37.49
CA ASN A 41 0.71 -33.33 -37.52
C ASN A 41 -0.26 -32.21 -37.16
N THR A 42 -1.17 -31.96 -38.09
CA THR A 42 -2.32 -31.09 -38.05
C THR A 42 -3.43 -31.64 -37.15
N GLY A 43 -4.01 -30.79 -36.30
CA GLY A 43 -5.23 -31.08 -35.55
C GLY A 43 -6.18 -29.88 -35.57
N THR A 44 -6.93 -29.73 -36.67
CA THR A 44 -8.14 -28.91 -36.77
C THR A 44 -9.19 -29.41 -35.78
N ASN A 45 -9.78 -28.51 -34.98
CA ASN A 45 -11.09 -28.77 -34.39
C ASN A 45 -12.01 -27.57 -34.62
N THR A 46 -13.12 -27.87 -35.29
CA THR A 46 -14.21 -27.00 -35.72
C THR A 46 -15.36 -27.04 -34.72
N GLY A 47 -16.02 -25.90 -34.52
CA GLY A 47 -17.47 -25.85 -34.31
C GLY A 47 -17.94 -25.69 -32.86
N GLY A 48 -18.63 -24.57 -32.61
CA GLY A 48 -19.34 -24.33 -31.35
C GLY A 48 -19.86 -22.90 -31.22
N THR A 49 -20.77 -22.49 -32.10
CA THR A 49 -21.52 -21.24 -31.99
C THR A 49 -22.59 -21.42 -30.92
N ASN A 50 -22.59 -20.60 -29.85
CA ASN A 50 -23.71 -20.51 -28.90
C ASN A 50 -24.40 -19.15 -29.01
N THR A 51 -25.66 -19.22 -29.42
CA THR A 51 -26.64 -18.14 -29.54
C THR A 51 -27.35 -17.88 -28.22
N GLY A 52 -27.50 -16.59 -27.89
CA GLY A 52 -28.67 -15.94 -27.27
C GLY A 52 -29.35 -16.55 -26.03
N GLY A 53 -29.18 -15.89 -24.89
CA GLY A 53 -30.13 -15.91 -23.78
C GLY A 53 -30.53 -14.47 -23.42
N THR A 54 -31.77 -14.10 -23.70
CA THR A 54 -32.38 -12.81 -23.32
C THR A 54 -32.89 -12.94 -21.89
N ASN A 55 -32.37 -12.15 -20.94
CA ASN A 55 -32.94 -12.09 -19.59
C ASN A 55 -34.07 -11.05 -19.56
N THR A 56 -35.30 -11.55 -19.38
CA THR A 56 -36.52 -10.78 -19.11
C THR A 56 -36.44 -10.15 -17.72
N GLY A 57 -36.65 -8.84 -17.65
CA GLY A 57 -36.70 -8.08 -16.40
C GLY A 57 -37.93 -8.45 -15.56
N GLY A 58 -37.68 -8.80 -14.29
CA GLY A 58 -38.71 -8.94 -13.27
C GLY A 58 -39.27 -7.57 -12.86
N THR A 59 -40.60 -7.45 -12.89
CA THR A 59 -41.36 -6.29 -12.43
C THR A 59 -41.46 -6.33 -10.89
N ASN A 60 -40.95 -5.33 -10.18
CA ASN A 60 -41.25 -5.15 -8.76
C ASN A 60 -42.47 -4.25 -8.60
N THR A 61 -43.55 -4.83 -8.08
CA THR A 61 -44.78 -4.17 -7.65
C THR A 61 -44.64 -3.57 -6.24
N GLY A 62 -45.12 -2.33 -6.08
CA GLY A 62 -45.86 -1.92 -4.87
C GLY A 62 -45.21 -0.92 -3.93
N GLY A 63 -45.79 0.29 -3.90
CA GLY A 63 -45.54 1.34 -2.90
C GLY A 63 -46.32 2.61 -3.24
N THR A 64 -47.62 2.60 -2.98
CA THR A 64 -48.55 3.71 -3.24
C THR A 64 -48.31 4.86 -2.27
N ASN A 65 -47.90 6.04 -2.77
CA ASN A 65 -47.97 7.29 -2.01
C ASN A 65 -49.15 8.13 -2.52
N THR A 66 -50.16 8.26 -1.67
CA THR A 66 -51.29 9.18 -1.82
C THR A 66 -50.89 10.60 -1.39
N GLY A 67 -51.07 11.58 -2.29
CA GLY A 67 -51.18 12.99 -1.89
C GLY A 67 -50.69 14.00 -2.94
N GLY A 68 -51.62 14.76 -3.51
CA GLY A 68 -51.33 16.06 -4.16
C GLY A 68 -51.66 16.13 -5.65
N THR A 69 -52.86 16.63 -5.97
CA THR A 69 -53.27 17.03 -7.32
C THR A 69 -52.47 18.25 -7.76
N ASN A 70 -51.65 18.13 -8.81
CA ASN A 70 -51.09 19.27 -9.54
C ASN A 70 -51.47 19.17 -11.02
N THR A 71 -52.27 20.13 -11.47
CA THR A 71 -52.65 20.38 -12.86
C THR A 71 -51.50 21.02 -13.63
N GLY A 72 -51.23 20.50 -14.83
CA GLY A 72 -50.67 21.26 -15.96
C GLY A 72 -49.15 21.24 -16.10
N GLY A 73 -48.64 20.44 -17.05
CA GLY A 73 -47.27 20.52 -17.52
C GLY A 73 -46.82 19.22 -18.19
N THR A 74 -46.97 19.14 -19.51
CA THR A 74 -46.42 18.04 -20.33
C THR A 74 -44.89 18.17 -20.37
N ASN A 75 -44.19 17.53 -19.44
CA ASN A 75 -42.73 17.38 -19.53
C ASN A 75 -42.42 16.15 -20.38
N THR A 76 -41.83 16.39 -21.55
CA THR A 76 -41.13 15.38 -22.35
C THR A 76 -40.07 14.72 -21.47
N GLY A 77 -40.30 13.46 -21.13
CA GLY A 77 -39.45 12.67 -20.26
C GLY A 77 -38.07 12.48 -20.86
N GLY A 78 -37.12 13.29 -20.40
CA GLY A 78 -35.73 12.85 -20.32
C GLY A 78 -35.65 11.75 -19.27
N THR A 79 -35.24 10.57 -19.67
CA THR A 79 -34.88 9.50 -18.74
C THR A 79 -33.70 10.01 -17.91
N ASN A 80 -33.98 10.61 -16.76
CA ASN A 80 -32.97 10.76 -15.74
C ASN A 80 -32.60 9.34 -15.32
N THR A 81 -31.49 8.83 -15.86
CA THR A 81 -30.68 7.83 -15.18
C THR A 81 -30.20 8.47 -13.89
N GLY A 82 -31.10 8.56 -12.91
CA GLY A 82 -30.74 8.78 -11.52
C GLY A 82 -29.81 7.63 -11.20
N GLY A 83 -28.51 7.93 -11.13
CA GLY A 83 -27.54 7.01 -10.56
C GLY A 83 -28.14 6.54 -9.24
N THR A 84 -28.34 5.23 -9.10
CA THR A 84 -28.66 4.61 -7.82
C THR A 84 -27.78 5.27 -6.78
N ALA A 85 -28.40 5.96 -5.81
CA ALA A 85 -27.66 6.58 -4.73
C ALA A 85 -26.74 5.50 -4.17
N THR A 86 -25.44 5.64 -4.41
CA THR A 86 -24.45 4.70 -3.91
C THR A 86 -24.68 4.68 -2.41
N ALA A 87 -25.11 3.56 -1.83
CA ALA A 87 -25.35 3.54 -0.40
C ALA A 87 -24.01 3.82 0.31
N GLY A 88 -24.04 4.59 1.40
CA GLY A 88 -22.86 4.74 2.25
C GLY A 88 -22.35 3.38 2.74
N PRO A 89 -21.11 3.29 3.25
CA PRO A 89 -20.54 2.02 3.66
C PRO A 89 -21.44 1.31 4.66
N ALA A 90 -21.68 0.01 4.40
CA ALA A 90 -22.47 -0.83 5.28
C ALA A 90 -21.82 -0.97 6.67
N ALA A 91 -22.64 -1.24 7.69
CA ALA A 91 -22.14 -1.56 9.03
C ALA A 91 -21.24 -2.80 9.00
N VAL A 92 -20.28 -2.87 9.92
CA VAL A 92 -19.54 -4.11 10.21
C VAL A 92 -20.30 -4.92 11.26
N ALA A 93 -19.92 -6.19 11.43
CA ALA A 93 -20.53 -7.06 12.45
C ALA A 93 -20.44 -6.44 13.85
N ALA A 94 -21.46 -6.70 14.68
CA ALA A 94 -21.44 -6.27 16.07
C ALA A 94 -20.22 -6.90 16.80
N GLY A 95 -19.52 -6.10 17.60
CA GLY A 95 -18.30 -6.53 18.31
C GLY A 95 -17.00 -6.39 17.51
N THR A 96 -17.04 -6.10 16.21
CA THR A 96 -15.82 -5.76 15.46
C THR A 96 -15.22 -4.46 16.01
N SER A 97 -13.96 -4.53 16.47
CA SER A 97 -13.25 -3.33 16.93
C SER A 97 -12.91 -2.42 15.76
N LEU A 98 -13.33 -1.16 15.87
CA LEU A 98 -12.98 -0.06 14.97
C LEU A 98 -12.20 1.03 15.70
N VAL A 99 -11.55 0.67 16.80
CA VAL A 99 -10.72 1.56 17.61
C VAL A 99 -9.27 1.10 17.52
N MET A 100 -8.35 2.06 17.56
CA MET A 100 -6.91 1.77 17.60
C MET A 100 -6.50 1.05 18.89
N SER A 101 -5.81 -0.07 18.71
CA SER A 101 -5.18 -0.85 19.77
C SER A 101 -3.92 -1.48 19.22
N CYS A 102 -2.77 -1.15 19.81
CA CYS A 102 -1.47 -1.56 19.32
C CYS A 102 -0.82 -2.52 20.31
N ALA A 103 -0.37 -3.67 19.81
CA ALA A 103 0.20 -4.72 20.64
C ALA A 103 1.44 -4.25 21.44
N ASP A 104 2.26 -3.40 20.82
CA ASP A 104 3.50 -2.87 21.41
C ASP A 104 3.27 -1.82 22.50
N GLY A 105 2.03 -1.42 22.76
CA GLY A 105 1.65 -0.53 23.87
C GLY A 105 1.11 0.83 23.43
N THR A 106 0.77 1.65 24.42
CA THR A 106 0.06 2.93 24.25
C THR A 106 0.91 4.04 23.63
N GLU A 107 2.23 3.86 23.57
CA GLU A 107 3.14 4.77 22.89
C GLU A 107 3.12 4.62 21.36
N TYR A 108 2.55 3.53 20.85
CA TYR A 108 2.44 3.27 19.42
C TYR A 108 1.09 3.70 18.85
N GLN A 109 1.13 4.25 17.64
CA GLN A 109 0.00 4.28 16.73
C GLN A 109 0.21 3.20 15.67
N CYS A 110 -0.85 2.47 15.32
CA CYS A 110 -0.75 1.31 14.43
C CYS A 110 -1.91 1.24 13.44
N SER A 111 -1.66 0.67 12.26
CA SER A 111 -2.69 0.47 11.24
C SER A 111 -3.62 -0.70 11.49
N GLY A 112 -3.33 -1.56 12.47
CA GLY A 112 -4.13 -2.74 12.81
C GLY A 112 -3.64 -3.99 12.08
N SER A 113 -3.68 -5.12 12.79
CA SER A 113 -3.07 -6.39 12.39
C SER A 113 -3.93 -7.25 11.45
N SER A 114 -5.12 -6.80 11.08
CA SER A 114 -6.03 -7.54 10.21
C SER A 114 -6.93 -6.62 9.39
N VAL A 115 -7.34 -7.15 8.23
CA VAL A 115 -8.34 -6.53 7.36
C VAL A 115 -9.72 -7.04 7.75
N ILE A 116 -10.60 -6.11 8.14
CA ILE A 116 -11.99 -6.35 8.49
C ILE A 116 -12.82 -6.64 7.24
N ARG A 117 -12.59 -5.86 6.18
CA ARG A 117 -13.21 -6.03 4.87
C ARG A 117 -12.41 -5.33 3.79
N VAL A 118 -12.65 -5.70 2.54
CA VAL A 118 -12.10 -5.01 1.37
C VAL A 118 -13.27 -4.44 0.58
N ASP A 119 -13.29 -3.12 0.42
CA ASP A 119 -14.27 -2.40 -0.38
C ASP A 119 -13.54 -1.68 -1.52
N ASN A 120 -13.96 -1.87 -2.77
CA ASN A 120 -13.39 -1.20 -3.94
C ASN A 120 -11.85 -1.32 -4.04
N GLY A 121 -11.28 -2.46 -3.64
CA GLY A 121 -9.84 -2.70 -3.64
C GLY A 121 -9.06 -2.13 -2.44
N ILE A 122 -9.75 -1.58 -1.44
CA ILE A 122 -9.11 -0.98 -0.26
C ILE A 122 -9.51 -1.76 1.00
N GLY A 123 -8.51 -2.19 1.77
CA GLY A 123 -8.73 -2.90 3.02
C GLY A 123 -9.04 -1.93 4.16
N LEU A 124 -10.14 -2.14 4.86
CA LEU A 124 -10.45 -1.50 6.15
C LEU A 124 -9.85 -2.32 7.29
N SER A 125 -9.18 -1.68 8.22
CA SER A 125 -8.71 -2.28 9.48
C SER A 125 -9.36 -1.60 10.68
N SER A 126 -9.07 -2.10 11.88
CA SER A 126 -9.54 -1.50 13.14
C SER A 126 -9.15 -0.04 13.30
N SER A 127 -8.08 0.41 12.63
CA SER A 127 -7.40 1.68 12.94
C SER A 127 -7.07 2.50 11.71
N GLY A 128 -7.42 2.03 10.52
CA GLY A 128 -7.02 2.67 9.28
C GLY A 128 -7.60 2.02 8.04
N VAL A 129 -6.99 2.36 6.90
CA VAL A 129 -7.24 1.75 5.60
C VAL A 129 -5.92 1.50 4.89
N GLN A 130 -5.89 0.51 4.00
CA GLN A 130 -4.69 0.11 3.27
C GLN A 130 -4.98 -0.22 1.80
N ALA A 131 -4.03 0.08 0.95
CA ALA A 131 -4.02 -0.33 -0.45
C ALA A 131 -2.58 -0.67 -0.86
N TYR A 132 -2.43 -1.65 -1.74
CA TYR A 132 -1.10 -2.04 -2.21
C TYR A 132 -1.17 -2.58 -3.64
N GLY A 133 -0.01 -2.67 -4.28
CA GLY A 133 0.18 -3.28 -5.57
C GLY A 133 1.41 -4.16 -5.61
N LYS A 134 1.57 -4.88 -6.71
CA LYS A 134 2.64 -5.84 -6.94
C LYS A 134 3.34 -5.52 -8.26
N SER A 135 4.61 -5.89 -8.34
CA SER A 135 5.29 -6.06 -9.63
C SER A 135 4.52 -7.04 -10.52
N THR A 136 4.66 -6.91 -11.83
CA THR A 136 3.89 -7.70 -12.81
C THR A 136 4.80 -8.52 -13.72
N THR A 137 6.04 -8.10 -13.96
CA THR A 137 6.96 -8.81 -14.85
C THR A 137 7.43 -10.14 -14.25
N ASP A 138 7.36 -10.28 -12.92
CA ASP A 138 7.54 -11.54 -12.17
C ASP A 138 6.36 -12.51 -12.26
N THR A 139 5.24 -12.09 -12.85
CA THR A 139 4.02 -12.90 -13.00
C THR A 139 3.76 -13.34 -14.44
N ALA A 140 4.64 -12.95 -15.36
CA ALA A 140 4.54 -13.34 -16.77
C ALA A 140 4.77 -14.84 -16.96
N ALA A 141 4.18 -15.41 -18.02
CA ALA A 141 4.38 -16.82 -18.38
C ALA A 141 5.86 -17.16 -18.62
N THR A 142 6.62 -16.18 -19.13
CA THR A 142 8.08 -16.23 -19.24
C THR A 142 8.65 -15.03 -18.50
N ILE A 143 9.39 -15.27 -17.42
CA ILE A 143 10.05 -14.23 -16.64
C ILE A 143 11.43 -13.95 -17.26
N ALA A 144 11.60 -12.74 -17.80
CA ALA A 144 12.84 -12.36 -18.50
C ALA A 144 14.00 -12.06 -17.55
N ASP A 145 13.70 -11.41 -16.42
CA ASP A 145 14.67 -11.07 -15.37
C ASP A 145 14.08 -11.36 -13.99
N PRO A 146 14.27 -12.58 -13.45
CA PRO A 146 13.75 -12.93 -12.14
C PRO A 146 14.47 -12.18 -11.01
N ALA A 147 15.66 -11.61 -11.22
CA ALA A 147 16.38 -10.88 -10.17
C ALA A 147 15.89 -9.43 -10.02
N ASN A 148 15.40 -8.82 -11.11
CA ASN A 148 14.97 -7.42 -11.13
C ASN A 148 13.52 -7.29 -11.62
N PRO A 149 12.54 -7.71 -10.80
CA PRO A 149 11.13 -7.50 -11.11
C PRO A 149 10.81 -6.01 -11.29
N THR A 150 9.95 -5.72 -12.26
CA THR A 150 9.43 -4.39 -12.58
C THR A 150 7.92 -4.47 -12.76
N GLY A 151 7.33 -3.38 -13.22
CA GLY A 151 5.89 -3.31 -13.42
C GLY A 151 5.15 -2.98 -12.14
N PHE A 152 3.85 -2.74 -12.31
CA PHE A 152 2.98 -2.40 -11.21
C PHE A 152 1.51 -2.57 -11.58
N ASP A 153 0.80 -3.36 -10.78
CA ASP A 153 -0.66 -3.39 -10.78
C ASP A 153 -1.20 -3.47 -9.36
N VAL A 154 -2.46 -3.07 -9.20
CA VAL A 154 -3.17 -3.08 -7.92
C VAL A 154 -3.42 -4.51 -7.45
N ALA A 155 -3.38 -4.73 -6.14
CA ALA A 155 -3.61 -6.04 -5.54
C ALA A 155 -4.44 -5.94 -4.25
N THR A 156 -5.02 -7.07 -3.84
CA THR A 156 -5.85 -7.17 -2.62
C THR A 156 -5.51 -8.45 -1.84
N GLY A 157 -6.13 -8.65 -0.68
CA GLY A 157 -6.01 -9.89 0.12
C GLY A 157 -4.85 -9.93 1.11
N GLY A 158 -3.84 -9.08 0.94
CA GLY A 158 -2.72 -8.96 1.88
C GLY A 158 -3.00 -8.04 3.07
N VAL A 159 -2.13 -8.09 4.07
CA VAL A 159 -2.16 -7.24 5.27
C VAL A 159 -0.82 -6.51 5.37
N SER A 160 -0.88 -5.19 5.50
CA SER A 160 0.25 -4.36 5.92
C SER A 160 -0.08 -3.68 7.24
N GLU A 161 0.54 -4.14 8.32
CA GLU A 161 0.49 -3.46 9.60
C GLU A 161 1.72 -2.55 9.74
N VAL A 162 1.47 -1.27 10.00
CA VAL A 162 2.51 -0.29 10.31
C VAL A 162 2.33 0.13 11.74
N ARG A 163 3.42 0.23 12.50
CA ARG A 163 3.43 0.77 13.86
C ARG A 163 4.48 1.87 13.96
N VAL A 164 4.14 2.97 14.60
CA VAL A 164 5.06 4.09 14.81
C VAL A 164 4.88 4.57 16.24
N ALA A 165 5.98 4.62 17.00
CA ALA A 165 5.96 5.22 18.32
C ALA A 165 5.81 6.74 18.19
N LYS A 166 4.98 7.35 19.03
CA LYS A 166 4.87 8.80 19.14
C LYS A 166 5.11 9.22 20.58
N SER A 167 6.04 10.17 20.77
CA SER A 167 6.22 10.82 22.06
C SER A 167 5.00 11.70 22.39
N THR A 168 4.94 12.21 23.63
CA THR A 168 3.92 13.19 24.04
C THR A 168 3.95 14.47 23.21
N ALA A 169 5.10 14.83 22.64
CA ALA A 169 5.25 15.95 21.70
C ALA A 169 4.86 15.57 20.25
N GLY A 170 4.41 14.35 20.01
CA GLY A 170 4.06 13.80 18.70
C GLY A 170 5.27 13.47 17.82
N VAL A 171 6.49 13.43 18.36
CA VAL A 171 7.69 13.06 17.59
C VAL A 171 7.65 11.58 17.31
N MET A 172 7.79 11.21 16.04
CA MET A 172 7.77 9.82 15.59
C MET A 172 9.12 9.14 15.80
N SER A 173 9.08 7.87 16.21
CA SER A 173 10.25 7.01 16.29
C SER A 173 9.86 5.54 16.11
N ASN A 174 10.87 4.66 16.09
CA ASN A 174 10.69 3.21 16.13
C ASN A 174 9.63 2.67 15.13
N PRO A 175 9.75 2.99 13.83
CA PRO A 175 8.85 2.42 12.84
C PRO A 175 8.93 0.90 12.84
N ARG A 176 7.79 0.25 12.60
CA ARG A 176 7.66 -1.19 12.39
C ARG A 176 6.81 -1.43 11.15
N LEU A 177 7.22 -2.36 10.32
CA LEU A 177 6.45 -2.81 9.16
C LEU A 177 6.25 -4.32 9.28
N ILE A 178 4.99 -4.76 9.34
CA ILE A 178 4.60 -6.15 9.44
C ILE A 178 3.76 -6.48 8.20
N LEU A 179 4.21 -7.43 7.40
CA LEU A 179 3.60 -7.79 6.12
C LEU A 179 3.19 -9.27 6.13
N SER A 180 2.00 -9.58 5.63
CA SER A 180 1.56 -10.97 5.47
C SER A 180 0.54 -11.12 4.35
N LYS A 181 0.44 -12.32 3.79
CA LYS A 181 -0.54 -12.68 2.75
C LYS A 181 -0.43 -11.81 1.49
N LEU A 182 0.79 -11.38 1.17
CA LEU A 182 1.06 -10.56 -0.01
C LEU A 182 1.28 -11.40 -1.28
N GLY A 183 1.02 -12.72 -1.22
CA GLY A 183 1.14 -13.63 -2.35
C GLY A 183 2.59 -13.90 -2.73
N GLY A 184 3.47 -14.00 -1.74
CA GLY A 184 4.88 -14.40 -1.92
C GLY A 184 5.09 -15.82 -1.41
N THR A 185 6.02 -16.57 -1.99
CA THR A 185 6.32 -17.95 -1.57
C THR A 185 7.83 -18.20 -1.61
N TYR A 186 8.45 -18.71 -0.56
CA TYR A 186 9.88 -19.10 -0.61
C TYR A 186 10.10 -20.47 -1.27
N ASP A 187 9.15 -21.39 -1.14
CA ASP A 187 9.21 -22.77 -1.64
C ASP A 187 8.40 -23.00 -2.95
N GLY A 188 7.74 -21.96 -3.47
CA GLY A 188 6.86 -22.04 -4.62
C GLY A 188 5.49 -22.70 -4.35
N ARG A 189 5.14 -22.97 -3.09
CA ARG A 189 3.94 -23.75 -2.72
C ARG A 189 3.14 -23.11 -1.59
N THR A 190 3.83 -22.62 -0.57
CA THR A 190 3.25 -22.08 0.66
C THR A 190 3.49 -20.59 0.70
N GLU A 191 2.48 -19.83 1.14
CA GLU A 191 2.65 -18.41 1.42
C GLU A 191 3.80 -18.21 2.41
N ALA A 192 4.65 -17.23 2.13
CA ALA A 192 5.77 -16.88 3.00
C ALA A 192 5.27 -16.51 4.41
N PRO A 193 6.08 -16.76 5.46
CA PRO A 193 5.78 -16.31 6.81
C PRO A 193 5.55 -14.81 6.89
N THR A 194 4.92 -14.36 7.97
CA THR A 194 4.83 -12.95 8.28
C THR A 194 6.21 -12.31 8.36
N THR A 195 6.39 -11.26 7.56
CA THR A 195 7.59 -10.45 7.54
C THR A 195 7.46 -9.33 8.57
N VAL A 196 8.52 -9.04 9.31
CA VAL A 196 8.60 -8.01 10.35
C VAL A 196 9.91 -7.26 10.18
N GLU A 197 9.82 -5.96 9.92
CA GLU A 197 10.96 -5.07 9.84
C GLU A 197 10.86 -4.01 10.95
N THR A 198 11.93 -3.88 11.74
CA THR A 198 12.01 -2.92 12.85
C THR A 198 12.91 -1.73 12.55
N PHE A 199 13.64 -1.76 11.43
CA PHE A 199 14.62 -0.76 11.03
C PHE A 199 15.65 -0.46 12.13
N ASN A 200 15.93 -1.45 12.99
CA ASN A 200 16.92 -1.35 14.04
C ASN A 200 18.31 -1.58 13.44
N ASP A 201 19.33 -0.95 14.01
CA ASP A 201 20.73 -1.07 13.57
C ASP A 201 21.45 -2.28 14.20
N GLY A 202 20.88 -2.88 15.24
CA GLY A 202 21.42 -4.06 15.91
C GLY A 202 21.21 -5.38 15.16
N THR A 203 22.10 -6.34 15.42
CA THR A 203 21.93 -7.74 14.99
C THR A 203 20.95 -8.49 15.88
N GLY A 204 20.26 -9.47 15.31
CA GLY A 204 19.30 -10.26 16.06
C GLY A 204 18.25 -10.92 15.18
N ARG A 205 17.35 -11.65 15.84
CA ARG A 205 16.16 -12.24 15.25
C ARG A 205 14.94 -11.50 15.73
N VAL A 206 14.12 -11.04 14.80
CA VAL A 206 12.82 -10.43 15.08
C VAL A 206 11.74 -11.50 15.06
N THR A 207 10.92 -11.54 16.10
CA THR A 207 9.79 -12.47 16.20
C THR A 207 8.52 -11.70 16.53
N LEU A 208 7.39 -12.20 16.04
CA LEU A 208 6.06 -11.73 16.38
C LEU A 208 5.43 -12.73 17.35
N GLY A 209 5.21 -12.32 18.59
CA GLY A 209 4.56 -13.12 19.62
C GLY A 209 3.09 -13.39 19.30
N SER A 210 2.50 -14.39 19.95
CA SER A 210 1.06 -14.70 19.81
C SER A 210 0.16 -13.57 20.32
N ASP A 211 0.68 -12.68 21.17
CA ASP A 211 0.03 -11.44 21.62
C ASP A 211 0.20 -10.29 20.63
N GLY A 212 0.85 -10.54 19.49
CA GLY A 212 1.14 -9.56 18.45
C GLY A 212 2.31 -8.63 18.76
N ARG A 213 3.03 -8.81 19.87
CA ARG A 213 4.19 -7.98 20.22
C ARG A 213 5.43 -8.41 19.46
N ILE A 214 6.26 -7.41 19.12
CA ILE A 214 7.55 -7.67 18.49
C ILE A 214 8.61 -7.89 19.58
N ALA A 215 9.35 -8.99 19.47
CA ALA A 215 10.51 -9.27 20.30
C ALA A 215 11.77 -9.43 19.44
N ILE A 216 12.88 -8.87 19.93
CA ILE A 216 14.21 -9.04 19.34
C ILE A 216 15.02 -9.95 20.26
N SER A 217 15.62 -10.98 19.69
CA SER A 217 16.45 -11.95 20.40
C SER A 217 17.79 -12.13 19.69
N ALA A 218 18.77 -12.77 20.35
CA ALA A 218 20.03 -13.10 19.71
C ALA A 218 19.79 -14.10 18.56
N LEU A 219 20.59 -13.98 17.49
CA LEU A 219 20.64 -14.99 16.45
C LEU A 219 21.20 -16.30 17.02
N PRO A 220 20.66 -17.46 16.63
CA PRO A 220 21.33 -18.74 16.87
C PRO A 220 22.73 -18.76 16.28
N ALA A 221 23.62 -19.58 16.87
CA ALA A 221 24.97 -19.74 16.35
C ALA A 221 24.90 -20.25 14.90
N ALA A 222 25.78 -19.75 14.01
CA ALA A 222 25.72 -20.17 12.62
C ALA A 222 25.90 -21.68 12.43
N SER A 223 26.65 -22.31 13.32
CA SER A 223 26.82 -23.76 13.38
C SER A 223 25.58 -24.55 13.83
N ASP A 224 24.49 -23.91 14.24
CA ASP A 224 23.25 -24.58 14.64
C ASP A 224 22.46 -25.04 13.40
N THR A 225 22.94 -26.15 12.83
CA THR A 225 22.31 -26.81 11.69
C THR A 225 20.92 -27.36 12.01
N SER A 226 20.55 -27.53 13.29
CA SER A 226 19.19 -27.94 13.67
C SER A 226 18.19 -26.79 13.56
N PHE A 227 18.62 -25.57 13.84
CA PHE A 227 17.80 -24.37 13.72
C PHE A 227 17.64 -23.93 12.27
N TYR A 228 18.77 -23.80 11.56
CA TYR A 228 18.77 -23.36 10.18
C TYR A 228 18.28 -24.49 9.27
N ASN A 229 18.62 -25.75 9.54
CA ASN A 229 18.14 -26.89 8.75
C ASN A 229 18.43 -26.73 7.23
N TYR A 230 19.50 -25.99 6.92
CA TYR A 230 20.01 -25.72 5.58
C TYR A 230 20.35 -27.04 4.89
N ASN A 231 19.89 -27.22 3.65
CA ASN A 231 20.14 -28.41 2.84
C ASN A 231 19.59 -29.75 3.42
N SER A 232 18.64 -29.69 4.36
CA SER A 232 17.89 -30.90 4.72
C SER A 232 16.96 -31.28 3.58
N ALA A 233 17.01 -32.55 3.16
CA ALA A 233 16.19 -33.08 2.06
C ALA A 233 14.67 -32.92 2.28
N THR A 234 14.25 -32.55 3.49
CA THR A 234 12.89 -32.17 3.80
C THR A 234 12.70 -30.70 3.47
N LYS A 235 11.91 -30.38 2.43
CA LYS A 235 11.47 -29.02 2.04
C LYS A 235 10.62 -28.29 3.11
N THR A 236 10.75 -28.70 4.36
CA THR A 236 10.03 -28.28 5.56
C THR A 236 10.95 -27.52 6.52
N GLY A 237 12.11 -27.01 6.08
CA GLY A 237 12.84 -26.01 6.84
C GLY A 237 11.85 -24.94 7.32
N THR A 238 11.83 -24.67 8.62
CA THR A 238 10.82 -23.76 9.20
C THR A 238 11.09 -22.38 8.62
N GLN A 239 10.35 -21.98 7.60
CA GLN A 239 10.57 -20.71 6.89
C GLN A 239 10.68 -19.52 7.85
N THR A 240 9.96 -19.60 8.97
CA THR A 240 9.96 -18.67 10.12
C THR A 240 11.29 -18.54 10.87
N ASN A 241 12.24 -19.47 10.72
CA ASN A 241 13.57 -19.39 11.34
C ASN A 241 14.54 -18.48 10.57
N TYR A 242 14.22 -18.18 9.31
CA TYR A 242 15.03 -17.31 8.47
C TYR A 242 14.38 -15.96 8.22
N ALA A 243 13.05 -15.95 8.12
CA ALA A 243 12.30 -14.71 8.03
C ALA A 243 12.68 -13.79 9.19
N ASN A 244 12.93 -12.51 8.87
CA ASN A 244 13.10 -11.43 9.85
C ASN A 244 14.39 -11.50 10.68
N ASN A 245 15.42 -12.18 10.18
CA ASN A 245 16.76 -12.11 10.74
C ASN A 245 17.47 -10.78 10.38
N ILE A 246 18.39 -10.39 11.24
CA ILE A 246 19.29 -9.24 11.07
C ILE A 246 20.71 -9.75 11.31
N TYR A 247 21.37 -10.24 10.26
CA TYR A 247 22.70 -10.86 10.40
C TYR A 247 23.78 -9.81 10.55
N PHE A 248 23.69 -8.73 9.76
CA PHE A 248 24.66 -7.65 9.81
C PHE A 248 24.06 -6.39 10.42
N ALA A 249 24.78 -5.82 11.39
CA ALA A 249 24.57 -4.44 11.76
C ALA A 249 24.86 -3.59 10.52
N THR A 250 24.19 -2.46 10.39
CA THR A 250 24.27 -1.60 9.21
C THR A 250 25.72 -1.37 8.79
N ALA A 251 26.10 -1.83 7.60
CA ALA A 251 27.44 -1.59 7.07
C ALA A 251 27.68 -0.07 6.95
N THR A 252 28.91 0.38 7.20
CA THR A 252 29.32 1.78 6.97
C THR A 252 28.97 2.19 5.54
N GLY A 253 27.99 3.09 5.39
CA GLY A 253 27.51 3.60 4.10
C GLY A 253 26.11 3.17 3.67
N GLN A 254 25.44 2.28 4.41
CA GLN A 254 24.02 1.97 4.21
C GLN A 254 23.13 3.15 4.69
N PRO A 255 22.06 3.53 3.97
CA PRO A 255 21.15 4.63 4.35
C PRO A 255 20.27 4.31 5.57
N SER A 256 20.61 3.28 6.32
CA SER A 256 19.84 2.61 7.36
C SER A 256 19.81 3.36 8.69
N ARG A 257 19.31 4.60 8.64
CA ARG A 257 18.91 5.33 9.85
C ARG A 257 17.47 5.76 9.71
N VAL A 258 16.72 5.59 10.80
CA VAL A 258 15.44 6.27 10.99
C VAL A 258 15.72 7.78 10.99
N GLN A 259 15.20 8.48 9.99
CA GLN A 259 15.37 9.92 9.83
C GLN A 259 14.04 10.61 10.06
N TYR A 260 13.97 11.44 11.09
CA TYR A 260 12.80 12.26 11.40
C TYR A 260 13.03 13.70 10.93
N SER A 261 12.03 14.28 10.28
CA SER A 261 11.96 15.71 9.96
C SER A 261 10.63 16.29 10.43
N PRO A 262 10.63 17.35 11.26
CA PRO A 262 9.39 18.01 11.66
C PRO A 262 8.77 18.74 10.47
N GLY A 263 7.45 18.66 10.37
CA GLY A 263 6.66 19.36 9.37
C GLY A 263 6.35 20.80 9.79
N GLU A 264 6.05 21.63 8.80
CA GLU A 264 5.74 23.04 9.03
C GLU A 264 4.42 23.25 9.77
N TRP A 265 3.51 22.28 9.76
CA TRP A 265 2.23 22.32 10.48
C TRP A 265 2.39 22.56 11.98
N ARG A 266 3.56 22.25 12.55
CA ARG A 266 3.91 22.49 13.96
C ARG A 266 4.15 23.97 14.26
N VAL A 267 4.66 24.71 13.29
CA VAL A 267 5.02 26.14 13.44
C VAL A 267 3.89 27.02 12.94
N ASN A 268 3.26 26.64 11.83
CA ASN A 268 2.21 27.39 11.16
C ASN A 268 0.92 26.56 11.06
N PRO A 269 0.26 26.23 12.18
CA PRO A 269 -0.80 25.24 12.19
C PRO A 269 -2.06 25.65 11.41
N THR A 270 -2.25 26.93 11.13
CA THR A 270 -3.43 27.44 10.40
C THR A 270 -3.18 27.62 8.91
N THR A 271 -1.93 27.60 8.45
CA THR A 271 -1.57 27.93 7.07
C THR A 271 -0.71 26.88 6.38
N SER A 272 -0.13 25.95 7.12
CA SER A 272 0.65 24.85 6.55
C SER A 272 0.06 23.49 6.86
N SER A 273 -0.04 22.68 5.80
CA SER A 273 -0.49 21.29 5.82
C SER A 273 0.65 20.32 5.49
N ILE A 274 1.92 20.76 5.60
CA ILE A 274 3.08 19.88 5.44
C ILE A 274 3.24 19.05 6.72
N PRO A 275 3.07 17.71 6.66
CA PRO A 275 3.15 16.83 7.83
C PRO A 275 4.60 16.63 8.28
N ASP A 276 4.77 16.07 9.48
CA ASP A 276 6.06 15.49 9.86
C ASP A 276 6.39 14.33 8.94
N SER A 277 7.68 14.03 8.73
CA SER A 277 8.12 12.84 8.02
C SER A 277 9.09 12.00 8.83
N LEU A 278 8.98 10.69 8.69
CA LEU A 278 9.94 9.71 9.16
C LEU A 278 10.25 8.78 8.00
N VAL A 279 11.53 8.62 7.67
CA VAL A 279 11.99 7.69 6.63
C VAL A 279 12.88 6.64 7.28
N ALA A 280 12.67 5.38 6.92
CA ALA A 280 13.49 4.26 7.35
C ALA A 280 13.63 3.26 6.21
N SER A 281 14.86 2.82 5.96
CA SER A 281 15.16 1.85 4.91
C SER A 281 16.21 0.86 5.40
N ARG A 282 16.12 -0.39 4.94
CA ARG A 282 17.10 -1.42 5.24
C ARG A 282 17.20 -2.39 4.07
N MET A 283 18.42 -2.76 3.71
CA MET A 283 18.62 -3.98 2.93
C MET A 283 18.29 -5.16 3.83
N HIS A 284 17.58 -6.15 3.31
CA HIS A 284 17.20 -7.31 4.11
C HIS A 284 17.88 -8.57 3.61
N GLU A 285 18.16 -9.46 4.55
CA GLU A 285 19.06 -10.60 4.38
C GLU A 285 18.27 -11.91 4.56
N ASP A 286 17.17 -12.07 3.82
CA ASP A 286 16.35 -13.30 3.83
C ASP A 286 17.16 -14.46 3.20
N GLY A 287 18.04 -15.12 3.97
CA GLY A 287 18.89 -16.16 3.40
C GLY A 287 19.83 -16.88 4.36
N ASP A 288 20.65 -17.76 3.78
CA ASP A 288 21.63 -18.58 4.47
C ASP A 288 22.82 -17.75 4.97
N ILE A 289 23.09 -17.84 6.27
CA ILE A 289 24.22 -17.22 6.97
C ILE A 289 25.59 -17.73 6.53
N HIS A 290 25.65 -18.85 5.82
CA HIS A 290 26.91 -19.46 5.37
C HIS A 290 27.38 -18.93 4.01
N ALA A 291 26.71 -17.91 3.45
CA ALA A 291 27.15 -17.30 2.20
C ALA A 291 28.58 -16.71 2.34
N PRO A 292 29.49 -16.97 1.36
CA PRO A 292 30.94 -17.01 1.60
C PRO A 292 31.68 -15.66 1.79
N THR A 293 31.04 -14.49 1.77
CA THR A 293 31.75 -13.19 1.89
C THR A 293 30.98 -12.05 2.59
N PRO A 294 31.33 -11.66 3.83
CA PRO A 294 30.91 -10.38 4.44
C PRO A 294 31.52 -9.18 3.70
N PRO A 295 30.89 -7.98 3.71
CA PRO A 295 29.65 -7.58 4.38
C PRO A 295 28.41 -7.67 3.46
N SER A 296 28.51 -8.39 2.34
CA SER A 296 27.50 -8.42 1.26
C SER A 296 27.01 -9.82 0.91
N ALA A 297 27.34 -10.82 1.71
CA ALA A 297 26.81 -12.17 1.57
C ALA A 297 25.30 -12.15 1.88
N GLY A 298 24.47 -12.31 0.87
CA GLY A 298 23.05 -12.66 1.07
C GLY A 298 22.09 -11.51 1.32
N THR A 299 22.35 -10.30 0.80
CA THR A 299 21.27 -9.31 0.67
C THR A 299 20.26 -9.80 -0.38
N LYS A 300 19.03 -10.03 0.06
CA LYS A 300 17.95 -10.70 -0.68
C LYS A 300 16.77 -9.75 -0.94
N GLY A 301 17.09 -8.48 -1.03
CA GLY A 301 16.16 -7.39 -1.27
C GLY A 301 16.25 -6.26 -0.25
N PHE A 302 15.19 -5.48 -0.14
CA PHE A 302 15.16 -4.28 0.69
C PHE A 302 13.76 -3.97 1.18
N ARG A 303 13.67 -3.21 2.26
CA ARG A 303 12.43 -2.66 2.80
C ARG A 303 12.62 -1.20 3.11
N SER A 304 11.66 -0.39 2.70
CA SER A 304 11.64 1.04 2.96
C SER A 304 10.26 1.49 3.39
N LEU A 305 10.22 2.42 4.33
CA LEU A 305 9.02 3.03 4.90
C LEU A 305 9.23 4.55 5.00
N SER A 306 8.30 5.29 4.43
CA SER A 306 8.12 6.72 4.66
C SER A 306 6.80 6.91 5.40
N ASN A 307 6.82 7.45 6.62
CA ASN A 307 5.63 7.76 7.39
C ASN A 307 5.46 9.28 7.52
N TYR A 308 4.28 9.76 7.16
CA TYR A 308 3.89 11.16 7.26
C TYR A 308 2.82 11.33 8.33
N ALA A 309 2.96 12.30 9.23
CA ALA A 309 2.04 12.41 10.37
C ALA A 309 1.67 13.84 10.76
N PHE A 310 0.47 13.94 11.31
CA PHE A 310 0.05 15.04 12.19
C PHE A 310 -0.09 14.49 13.63
N ASN A 311 -0.95 15.07 14.46
CA ASN A 311 -1.12 14.65 15.86
C ASN A 311 -1.70 13.23 15.94
N TYR A 312 -2.79 12.97 15.21
CA TYR A 312 -3.63 11.80 15.47
C TYR A 312 -3.55 10.72 14.39
N GLY A 313 -3.32 11.13 13.15
CA GLY A 313 -3.22 10.30 11.96
C GLY A 313 -1.79 10.19 11.46
N ASN A 314 -1.61 9.16 10.64
CA ASN A 314 -0.41 8.82 9.91
C ASN A 314 -0.78 8.36 8.51
N LEU A 315 0.12 8.58 7.57
CA LEU A 315 0.14 7.97 6.26
C LEU A 315 1.50 7.33 6.07
N ALA A 316 1.55 6.01 6.09
CA ALA A 316 2.72 5.26 5.71
C ALA A 316 2.67 4.93 4.23
N GLN A 317 3.83 5.06 3.58
CA GLN A 317 4.14 4.61 2.24
C GLN A 317 5.31 3.62 2.37
N TRP A 318 5.13 2.38 1.94
CA TRP A 318 6.16 1.34 2.07
C TRP A 318 6.41 0.60 0.77
N ILE A 319 7.63 0.11 0.60
CA ILE A 319 8.05 -0.75 -0.52
C ILE A 319 8.95 -1.86 0.03
N THR A 320 8.75 -3.06 -0.50
CA THR A 320 9.55 -4.24 -0.19
C THR A 320 9.91 -4.95 -1.49
N GLN A 321 11.18 -5.28 -1.66
CA GLN A 321 11.62 -6.30 -2.60
C GLN A 321 12.00 -7.51 -1.77
N ASP A 322 11.31 -8.62 -2.00
CA ASP A 322 11.52 -9.86 -1.29
C ASP A 322 11.95 -10.94 -2.28
N THR A 323 13.00 -11.68 -1.94
CA THR A 323 13.33 -12.91 -2.66
C THR A 323 12.28 -13.98 -2.38
N VAL A 324 11.84 -14.63 -3.45
CA VAL A 324 10.89 -15.74 -3.51
C VAL A 324 11.51 -16.91 -4.28
N GLN A 325 10.94 -18.10 -4.15
CA GLN A 325 11.41 -19.30 -4.83
C GLN A 325 12.93 -19.50 -4.66
N ILE A 326 13.38 -19.50 -3.41
CA ILE A 326 14.79 -19.58 -3.03
C ILE A 326 15.32 -20.97 -3.38
N ALA A 327 16.34 -21.04 -4.24
CA ALA A 327 16.88 -22.29 -4.79
C ALA A 327 17.41 -23.22 -3.68
N GLU A 328 18.04 -22.65 -2.66
CA GLU A 328 18.55 -23.32 -1.47
C GLU A 328 17.45 -24.06 -0.69
N TRP A 329 16.19 -23.72 -0.92
CA TRP A 329 15.01 -24.25 -0.22
C TRP A 329 14.18 -25.19 -1.10
N GLY A 330 14.78 -25.68 -2.19
CA GLY A 330 14.19 -26.68 -3.05
C GLY A 330 13.16 -26.13 -4.03
N ALA A 331 13.18 -24.82 -4.28
CA ALA A 331 12.56 -24.23 -5.45
C ALA A 331 13.25 -24.76 -6.72
N THR A 332 12.45 -25.06 -7.74
CA THR A 332 12.96 -25.50 -9.05
C THR A 332 13.23 -24.29 -9.92
N GLY A 333 14.50 -23.91 -10.10
CA GLY A 333 14.89 -22.76 -10.93
C GLY A 333 15.90 -21.84 -10.24
N ALA A 334 16.14 -20.67 -10.85
CA ALA A 334 16.94 -19.61 -10.27
C ALA A 334 16.13 -18.83 -9.21
N GLU A 335 16.84 -18.20 -8.29
CA GLU A 335 16.30 -17.24 -7.35
C GLU A 335 15.49 -16.15 -8.06
N HIS A 336 14.34 -15.81 -7.48
CA HIS A 336 13.36 -14.90 -8.06
C HIS A 336 12.99 -13.82 -7.05
N ASN A 337 12.81 -12.57 -7.47
CA ASN A 337 12.45 -11.47 -6.61
C ASN A 337 11.06 -10.95 -6.95
N GLN A 338 10.39 -10.39 -5.95
CA GLN A 338 9.07 -9.83 -6.07
C GLN A 338 8.99 -8.50 -5.34
N ILE A 339 8.39 -7.48 -5.97
CA ILE A 339 8.20 -6.18 -5.32
C ILE A 339 6.74 -6.02 -4.90
N ARG A 340 6.54 -5.52 -3.69
CA ARG A 340 5.25 -5.03 -3.21
C ARG A 340 5.43 -3.63 -2.68
N ARG A 341 4.42 -2.80 -2.91
CA ARG A 341 4.42 -1.41 -2.45
C ARG A 341 3.01 -0.97 -2.15
N GLY A 342 2.85 -0.18 -1.10
CA GLY A 342 1.53 0.15 -0.60
C GLY A 342 1.53 1.31 0.36
N VAL A 343 0.32 1.66 0.78
CA VAL A 343 0.06 2.73 1.72
C VAL A 343 -0.86 2.26 2.85
N ASN A 344 -0.70 2.89 3.99
CA ASN A 344 -1.59 2.76 5.14
C ASN A 344 -1.92 4.14 5.68
N ALA A 345 -3.19 4.53 5.69
CA ALA A 345 -3.65 5.68 6.45
C ALA A 345 -4.24 5.19 7.77
N PHE A 346 -3.68 5.61 8.91
CA PHE A 346 -4.02 5.06 10.21
C PHE A 346 -3.76 6.00 11.38
N GLY A 347 -4.37 5.73 12.53
CA GLY A 347 -4.07 6.46 13.75
C GLY A 347 -5.17 6.35 14.80
N SER A 348 -5.18 7.31 15.71
CA SER A 348 -6.19 7.42 16.78
C SER A 348 -7.56 7.74 16.17
N THR A 349 -8.32 6.69 15.82
CA THR A 349 -9.63 6.81 15.17
C THR A 349 -10.60 7.64 16.01
N THR A 350 -11.24 8.63 15.39
CA THR A 350 -12.29 9.42 16.05
C THR A 350 -13.44 8.52 16.54
N PRO A 351 -13.88 8.66 17.81
CA PRO A 351 -15.04 7.94 18.32
C PRO A 351 -16.28 8.21 17.48
N VAL A 352 -17.12 7.18 17.25
CA VAL A 352 -18.32 7.31 16.40
C VAL A 352 -19.28 8.40 16.90
N ALA A 353 -19.39 8.58 18.22
CA ALA A 353 -20.22 9.60 18.85
C ALA A 353 -19.66 11.03 18.72
N ALA A 354 -18.36 11.16 18.40
CA ALA A 354 -17.69 12.45 18.23
C ALA A 354 -17.66 12.93 16.78
N ILE A 355 -18.09 12.10 15.82
CA ILE A 355 -18.28 12.54 14.44
C ILE A 355 -19.52 13.45 14.37
N PRO A 356 -19.39 14.68 13.85
CA PRO A 356 -20.53 15.57 13.71
C PRO A 356 -21.65 14.98 12.85
N THR A 357 -22.89 15.35 13.16
CA THR A 357 -24.10 14.95 12.41
C THR A 357 -24.63 16.06 11.49
N THR A 358 -24.12 17.28 11.65
CA THR A 358 -24.53 18.47 10.89
C THR A 358 -23.35 19.37 10.58
N GLY A 359 -23.53 20.29 9.63
CA GLY A 359 -22.50 21.26 9.24
C GLY A 359 -21.49 20.70 8.24
N THR A 360 -20.47 21.50 7.95
CA THR A 360 -19.40 21.16 7.01
C THR A 360 -18.03 21.34 7.65
N ALA A 361 -17.02 20.67 7.12
CA ALA A 361 -15.62 20.88 7.47
C ALA A 361 -14.73 20.76 6.24
N SER A 362 -13.62 21.50 6.24
CA SER A 362 -12.59 21.43 5.23
C SER A 362 -11.27 21.02 5.86
N TYR A 363 -10.50 20.22 5.14
CA TYR A 363 -9.20 19.72 5.54
C TYR A 363 -8.20 19.98 4.42
N SER A 364 -6.95 20.25 4.80
CA SER A 364 -5.82 20.42 3.88
C SER A 364 -4.69 19.48 4.27
N GLY A 365 -3.99 18.92 3.28
CA GLY A 365 -3.00 17.88 3.50
C GLY A 365 -2.16 17.56 2.28
N ARG A 366 -1.54 16.37 2.33
CA ARG A 366 -0.70 15.83 1.26
C ARG A 366 -1.13 14.43 0.90
N ALA A 367 -0.92 14.06 -0.36
CA ALA A 367 -0.98 12.68 -0.83
C ALA A 367 0.37 12.20 -1.33
N TYR A 368 0.58 10.89 -1.26
CA TYR A 368 1.78 10.18 -1.70
C TYR A 368 1.38 8.83 -2.31
N GLY A 369 2.17 8.31 -3.25
CA GLY A 369 1.90 7.02 -3.86
C GLY A 369 2.82 6.67 -5.02
N TRP A 370 2.37 5.71 -5.83
CA TRP A 370 3.03 5.24 -7.05
C TRP A 370 2.05 5.18 -8.22
N TYR A 371 2.53 5.55 -9.40
CA TYR A 371 1.78 5.52 -10.64
C TYR A 371 2.63 4.98 -11.78
N THR A 372 2.06 4.11 -12.59
CA THR A 372 2.61 3.75 -13.90
C THR A 372 1.58 3.99 -14.99
N ASP A 373 2.07 4.45 -16.15
CA ASP A 373 1.28 4.55 -17.38
C ASP A 373 1.23 3.22 -18.17
N ALA A 374 2.08 2.27 -17.80
CA ALA A 374 2.22 0.96 -18.41
C ALA A 374 2.55 -0.09 -17.33
N LYS A 375 1.70 -1.11 -17.18
CA LYS A 375 1.79 -2.09 -16.08
C LYS A 375 3.07 -2.91 -16.05
N ASP A 376 3.85 -2.95 -17.12
CA ASP A 376 5.16 -3.61 -17.22
C ASP A 376 6.35 -2.72 -16.82
N LYS A 377 6.13 -1.39 -16.70
CA LYS A 377 7.15 -0.42 -16.26
C LYS A 377 7.16 -0.22 -14.76
N GLU A 378 8.34 0.09 -14.23
CA GLU A 378 8.46 0.53 -12.85
C GLU A 378 7.72 1.87 -12.65
N PRO A 379 6.75 1.96 -11.73
CA PRO A 379 5.99 3.16 -11.46
C PRO A 379 6.85 4.24 -10.83
N THR A 380 6.46 5.46 -11.13
CA THR A 380 7.04 6.65 -10.52
C THR A 380 6.33 6.97 -9.20
N SER A 381 7.10 7.25 -8.15
CA SER A 381 6.56 7.79 -6.91
C SER A 381 6.09 9.23 -7.12
N PHE A 382 5.02 9.63 -6.44
CA PHE A 382 4.46 10.98 -6.54
C PHE A 382 4.08 11.56 -5.18
N TYR A 383 3.90 12.87 -5.16
CA TYR A 383 3.26 13.60 -4.07
C TYR A 383 2.44 14.79 -4.59
N GLY A 384 1.61 15.39 -3.76
CA GLY A 384 0.91 16.64 -4.08
C GLY A 384 -0.05 17.06 -2.98
N ASP A 385 -0.84 18.10 -3.23
CA ASP A 385 -1.75 18.68 -2.24
C ASP A 385 -3.10 17.97 -2.25
N VAL A 386 -3.69 17.79 -1.07
CA VAL A 386 -5.06 17.25 -0.95
C VAL A 386 -5.94 18.21 -0.19
N THR A 387 -7.14 18.42 -0.72
CA THR A 387 -8.25 19.01 0.03
C THR A 387 -9.34 17.97 0.23
N VAL A 388 -9.88 17.94 1.45
CA VAL A 388 -11.05 17.11 1.78
C VAL A 388 -12.15 18.01 2.30
N THR A 389 -13.33 17.96 1.68
CA THR A 389 -14.51 18.70 2.11
C THR A 389 -15.57 17.71 2.54
N VAL A 390 -16.10 17.90 3.74
CA VAL A 390 -17.09 17.01 4.36
C VAL A 390 -18.38 17.77 4.60
N ASN A 391 -19.50 17.18 4.22
CA ASN A 391 -20.83 17.59 4.66
C ASN A 391 -21.39 16.50 5.58
N PHE A 392 -21.46 16.80 6.88
CA PHE A 392 -21.88 15.84 7.89
C PHE A 392 -23.38 15.53 7.86
N ALA A 393 -24.20 16.47 7.35
CA ALA A 393 -25.63 16.27 7.20
C ALA A 393 -25.94 15.30 6.04
N THR A 394 -25.27 15.47 4.90
CA THR A 394 -25.45 14.57 3.74
C THR A 394 -24.56 13.34 3.78
N ARG A 395 -23.62 13.28 4.73
CA ARG A 395 -22.60 12.21 4.85
C ARG A 395 -21.75 12.08 3.58
N GLU A 396 -21.53 13.20 2.90
CA GLU A 396 -20.77 13.28 1.66
C GLU A 396 -19.37 13.80 1.94
N VAL A 397 -18.38 13.16 1.31
CA VAL A 397 -16.97 13.56 1.38
C VAL A 397 -16.44 13.75 -0.04
N THR A 398 -15.94 14.94 -0.35
CA THR A 398 -15.21 15.22 -1.58
C THR A 398 -13.72 15.24 -1.28
N VAL A 399 -12.94 14.43 -2.00
CA VAL A 399 -11.48 14.41 -1.92
C VAL A 399 -10.93 14.90 -3.25
N ALA A 400 -10.14 15.97 -3.23
CA ALA A 400 -9.46 16.50 -4.39
C ALA A 400 -7.94 16.38 -4.23
N PHE A 401 -7.29 15.70 -5.17
CA PHE A 401 -5.84 15.60 -5.28
C PHE A 401 -5.33 16.56 -6.35
N LEU A 402 -4.54 17.54 -5.92
CA LEU A 402 -4.22 18.75 -6.65
C LEU A 402 -2.71 18.85 -6.89
N ALA A 403 -2.37 19.37 -8.07
CA ALA A 403 -0.99 19.62 -8.51
C ALA A 403 0.01 18.46 -8.19
N PRO A 404 -0.33 17.21 -8.52
CA PRO A 404 0.58 16.07 -8.33
C PRO A 404 1.90 16.28 -9.08
N LYS A 405 2.98 15.83 -8.45
CA LYS A 405 4.34 15.87 -8.99
C LYS A 405 5.06 14.56 -8.70
N THR A 406 6.01 14.21 -9.56
CA THR A 406 6.93 13.11 -9.32
C THR A 406 7.79 13.41 -8.09
N PHE A 407 8.04 12.40 -7.27
CA PHE A 407 8.90 12.49 -6.10
C PHE A 407 10.37 12.27 -6.53
N ASN A 408 10.89 13.20 -7.33
CA ASN A 408 12.27 13.27 -7.79
C ASN A 408 12.78 14.72 -7.71
N ASP A 409 14.07 14.94 -7.92
CA ASP A 409 14.66 16.29 -7.83
C ASP A 409 14.05 17.29 -8.83
N ALA A 410 13.54 16.80 -9.96
CA ALA A 410 12.89 17.63 -10.96
C ALA A 410 11.47 18.08 -10.57
N GLY A 411 10.78 17.31 -9.71
CA GLY A 411 9.40 17.60 -9.30
C GLY A 411 8.44 17.74 -10.48
N THR A 412 8.58 16.90 -11.51
CA THR A 412 7.81 16.97 -12.76
C THR A 412 6.31 16.87 -12.49
N ALA A 413 5.51 17.75 -13.09
CA ALA A 413 4.06 17.69 -12.97
C ALA A 413 3.51 16.35 -13.49
N LEU A 414 2.62 15.72 -12.73
CA LEU A 414 2.04 14.41 -13.03
C LEU A 414 0.50 14.50 -13.06
N PRO A 415 -0.11 15.29 -13.97
CA PRO A 415 -1.56 15.52 -13.98
C PRO A 415 -2.39 14.25 -14.17
N ALA A 416 -1.79 13.17 -14.68
CA ALA A 416 -2.42 11.87 -14.88
C ALA A 416 -2.97 11.22 -13.60
N VAL A 417 -2.56 11.67 -12.41
CA VAL A 417 -3.08 11.19 -11.13
C VAL A 417 -3.93 12.22 -10.39
N ALA A 418 -4.14 13.42 -10.93
CA ALA A 418 -4.99 14.44 -10.29
C ALA A 418 -6.47 14.04 -10.39
N PHE A 419 -7.25 14.28 -9.34
CA PHE A 419 -8.68 13.97 -9.37
C PHE A 419 -9.50 14.80 -8.37
N THR A 420 -10.80 14.77 -8.56
CA THR A 420 -11.79 15.16 -7.55
C THR A 420 -12.87 14.10 -7.54
N ASN A 421 -12.94 13.33 -6.44
CA ASN A 421 -13.88 12.23 -6.29
C ASN A 421 -14.76 12.46 -5.07
N LYS A 422 -16.01 12.04 -5.20
CA LYS A 422 -17.02 12.10 -4.15
C LYS A 422 -17.28 10.69 -3.65
N VAL A 423 -17.19 10.52 -2.34
CA VAL A 423 -17.50 9.26 -1.65
C VAL A 423 -18.44 9.55 -0.47
N LEU A 424 -18.95 8.50 0.16
CA LEU A 424 -19.84 8.63 1.29
C LEU A 424 -19.20 8.10 2.57
N MET A 425 -19.59 8.68 3.70
CA MET A 425 -19.28 8.15 5.02
C MET A 425 -20.46 7.34 5.59
N GLY A 426 -20.18 6.45 6.53
CA GLY A 426 -21.20 5.57 7.11
C GLY A 426 -22.38 6.35 7.69
N ALA A 427 -23.58 5.75 7.73
CA ALA A 427 -24.78 6.42 8.24
C ALA A 427 -24.63 6.92 9.69
N ALA A 428 -25.33 7.99 10.08
CA ALA A 428 -25.30 8.50 11.46
C ALA A 428 -25.75 7.42 12.46
N GLY A 429 -25.01 7.29 13.57
CA GLY A 429 -25.26 6.25 14.58
C GLY A 429 -24.77 4.85 14.21
N SER A 430 -24.28 4.62 12.99
CA SER A 430 -23.67 3.35 12.59
C SER A 430 -22.28 3.17 13.21
N ASN A 431 -21.85 1.93 13.43
CA ASN A 431 -20.50 1.61 13.91
C ASN A 431 -19.40 2.03 12.91
N VAL A 432 -19.74 2.26 11.64
CA VAL A 432 -18.84 2.79 10.61
C VAL A 432 -19.05 4.29 10.33
N THR A 433 -19.65 5.04 11.27
CA THR A 433 -19.80 6.50 11.16
C THR A 433 -18.47 7.22 10.88
N ASN A 434 -17.36 6.68 11.38
CA ASN A 434 -16.01 7.17 11.17
C ASN A 434 -15.28 6.49 9.98
N TYR A 435 -16.00 6.08 8.95
CA TYR A 435 -15.41 5.45 7.78
C TYR A 435 -16.07 5.99 6.52
N LEU A 436 -15.23 6.40 5.56
CA LEU A 436 -15.64 6.84 4.24
C LEU A 436 -15.18 5.84 3.18
N ASN A 437 -16.03 5.58 2.19
CA ASN A 437 -15.78 4.65 1.11
C ASN A 437 -16.62 5.00 -0.13
N GLY A 438 -16.04 4.77 -1.29
CA GLY A 438 -16.76 4.81 -2.55
C GLY A 438 -15.87 4.42 -3.72
N THR A 439 -16.50 4.26 -4.88
CA THR A 439 -15.79 4.16 -6.14
C THR A 439 -15.12 5.49 -6.47
N ALA A 440 -13.96 5.43 -7.12
CA ALA A 440 -13.24 6.60 -7.59
C ALA A 440 -12.76 6.40 -9.03
N THR A 441 -12.71 7.51 -9.77
CA THR A 441 -12.25 7.53 -11.16
C THR A 441 -11.25 8.65 -11.38
N ILE A 442 -10.20 8.40 -12.16
CA ILE A 442 -9.30 9.42 -12.70
C ILE A 442 -9.44 9.44 -14.22
N GLY A 443 -9.68 10.62 -14.78
CA GLY A 443 -9.91 10.79 -16.22
C GLY A 443 -11.32 10.38 -16.66
N SER A 444 -11.48 10.09 -17.94
CA SER A 444 -12.78 9.75 -18.56
C SER A 444 -12.61 8.77 -19.72
N GLY A 445 -13.71 8.13 -20.13
CA GLY A 445 -13.73 7.19 -21.25
C GLY A 445 -12.99 5.87 -20.97
N ALA A 446 -12.57 5.18 -22.03
CA ALA A 446 -11.94 3.86 -21.94
C ALA A 446 -10.56 3.87 -21.24
N SER A 447 -9.91 5.02 -21.19
CA SER A 447 -8.62 5.20 -20.49
C SER A 447 -8.77 5.63 -19.03
N ALA A 448 -10.00 5.79 -18.53
CA ALA A 448 -10.23 6.16 -17.14
C ALA A 448 -9.67 5.09 -16.20
N LEU A 449 -8.91 5.51 -15.19
CA LEU A 449 -8.53 4.63 -14.08
C LEU A 449 -9.74 4.52 -13.16
N ASN A 450 -10.18 3.30 -12.87
CA ASN A 450 -11.33 3.05 -12.01
C ASN A 450 -10.91 2.19 -10.82
N GLY A 451 -11.57 2.38 -9.68
CA GLY A 451 -11.30 1.63 -8.47
C GLY A 451 -11.97 2.27 -7.27
N GLY A 452 -11.22 2.42 -6.17
CA GLY A 452 -11.76 2.87 -4.90
C GLY A 452 -11.04 4.04 -4.28
N LEU A 453 -11.75 4.73 -3.38
CA LEU A 453 -11.22 5.65 -2.40
C LEU A 453 -11.90 5.36 -1.05
N SER A 454 -11.09 5.26 0.00
CA SER A 454 -11.55 4.97 1.36
C SER A 454 -10.70 5.72 2.38
N GLY A 455 -11.25 5.95 3.57
CA GLY A 455 -10.54 6.69 4.62
C GLY A 455 -11.26 6.70 5.96
N ARG A 456 -10.61 7.32 6.95
CA ARG A 456 -11.10 7.46 8.32
C ARG A 456 -10.77 8.84 8.86
N PHE A 457 -11.58 9.29 9.82
CA PHE A 457 -11.26 10.43 10.67
C PHE A 457 -10.45 10.00 11.88
N PHE A 458 -9.51 10.87 12.26
CA PHE A 458 -8.61 10.70 13.38
C PHE A 458 -8.72 11.90 14.33
N GLY A 459 -8.41 11.65 15.59
CA GLY A 459 -8.45 12.63 16.67
C GLY A 459 -9.79 12.67 17.40
N PRO A 460 -9.84 13.35 18.56
CA PRO A 460 -11.04 13.41 19.42
C PRO A 460 -12.30 13.91 18.72
N ALA A 461 -12.20 14.80 17.73
CA ALA A 461 -13.35 15.50 17.14
C ALA A 461 -13.27 15.59 15.60
N ALA A 462 -12.79 14.52 14.95
CA ALA A 462 -12.50 14.48 13.52
C ALA A 462 -11.53 15.60 13.11
N ASP A 463 -10.46 15.76 13.89
CA ASP A 463 -9.45 16.80 13.71
C ASP A 463 -8.61 16.57 12.44
N GLU A 464 -8.48 15.31 12.05
CA GLU A 464 -7.70 14.86 10.91
C GLU A 464 -8.49 13.82 10.12
N VAL A 465 -8.15 13.68 8.84
CA VAL A 465 -8.71 12.67 7.95
C VAL A 465 -7.58 12.11 7.11
N GLY A 466 -7.58 10.80 6.90
CA GLY A 466 -6.63 10.16 6.00
C GLY A 466 -7.26 8.97 5.30
N GLY A 467 -6.68 8.59 4.18
CA GLY A 467 -7.23 7.54 3.35
C GLY A 467 -6.24 6.94 2.38
N ALA A 468 -6.74 5.95 1.66
CA ALA A 468 -6.07 5.27 0.57
C ALA A 468 -6.96 5.32 -0.68
N PHE A 469 -6.33 5.20 -1.83
CA PHE A 469 -6.98 5.05 -3.12
C PHE A 469 -6.19 4.09 -3.98
N SER A 470 -6.91 3.31 -4.78
CA SER A 470 -6.34 2.33 -5.71
C SER A 470 -7.22 2.27 -6.93
N MET A 471 -6.65 2.56 -8.09
CA MET A 471 -7.37 2.60 -9.36
C MET A 471 -6.48 2.07 -10.47
N ASN A 472 -7.06 1.35 -11.42
CA ASN A 472 -6.33 0.86 -12.59
C ASN A 472 -7.24 0.86 -13.84
N ASN A 473 -6.63 0.60 -14.98
CA ASN A 473 -7.30 0.20 -16.21
C ASN A 473 -6.49 -0.93 -16.86
N ALA A 474 -6.67 -1.19 -18.15
CA ALA A 474 -5.91 -2.22 -18.86
C ALA A 474 -4.39 -1.95 -18.89
N ASN A 475 -3.98 -0.68 -18.94
CA ASN A 475 -2.60 -0.26 -19.21
C ASN A 475 -1.89 0.36 -18.00
N ALA A 476 -2.61 1.07 -17.14
CA ALA A 476 -2.05 1.92 -16.11
C ALA A 476 -2.62 1.58 -14.73
N ALA A 477 -1.87 1.90 -13.69
CA ALA A 477 -2.23 1.62 -12.30
C ALA A 477 -1.72 2.70 -11.35
N VAL A 478 -2.50 2.97 -10.31
CA VAL A 478 -2.15 3.89 -9.23
C VAL A 478 -2.53 3.29 -7.88
N VAL A 479 -1.62 3.41 -6.91
CA VAL A 479 -1.92 3.26 -5.48
C VAL A 479 -1.36 4.48 -4.77
N GLY A 480 -2.17 5.12 -3.94
CA GLY A 480 -1.73 6.22 -3.12
C GLY A 480 -2.59 6.39 -1.89
N GLY A 481 -2.16 7.26 -1.01
CA GLY A 481 -2.92 7.64 0.18
C GLY A 481 -2.72 9.11 0.49
N PHE A 482 -3.55 9.60 1.40
CA PHE A 482 -3.55 10.99 1.82
C PHE A 482 -3.70 11.11 3.33
N ILE A 483 -3.21 12.23 3.85
CA ILE A 483 -3.47 12.67 5.21
C ILE A 483 -3.67 14.18 5.22
N SER A 484 -4.71 14.64 5.93
CA SER A 484 -5.15 16.02 5.96
C SER A 484 -5.60 16.40 7.37
N ARG A 485 -5.43 17.68 7.70
CA ARG A 485 -5.85 18.28 8.97
C ARG A 485 -6.95 19.31 8.75
N LYS A 486 -7.86 19.42 9.71
CA LYS A 486 -8.95 20.40 9.67
C LYS A 486 -8.38 21.82 9.61
N GLN A 487 -9.05 22.68 8.83
CA GLN A 487 -8.70 24.09 8.63
C GLN A 487 -9.58 25.01 9.47
#